data_AF-A0A5S3QQE1-F1
#
_entry.id   AF-A0A5S3QQE1-F1
#
_cell.length_a   1.000
_cell.length_b   1.000
_cell.length_c   1.000
_cell.angle_alpha   90.00
_cell.angle_beta   90.00
_cell.angle_gamma   90.00
#
_symmetry.space_group_name_H-M   'P 1'
#
loop_
_entity.id
_entity.type
_entity.pdbx_description
1 polymer ?
#
loop_
_entity_poly.entity_id
_entity_poly.type
_entity_poly.pdbx_seq_one_letter_code
_entity_poly.pdbx_strand_id
1 'polypeptide(L)'
;MNDLYNKLISEGTLVFIENGKLKAKSSKARLDQETVQLIKNNKDALLEFLQQKSTEASVNKISKRDSKSEELLSACSFAQRRLWFIDQL
;
A
#
# COMPACT_ATOMS: atom_id res chain seq x y z
N MET A 1 -3.89 -18.46 -4.84
CA MET A 1 -4.38 -17.07 -4.94
C MET A 1 -3.27 -16.02 -4.98
N ASN A 2 -2.20 -16.17 -4.18
CA ASN A 2 -1.09 -15.22 -4.19
C ASN A 2 -0.42 -15.07 -5.57
N ASP A 3 -0.24 -16.17 -6.31
CA ASP A 3 0.37 -16.15 -7.66
C ASP A 3 -0.49 -15.40 -8.68
N LEU A 4 -1.81 -15.55 -8.58
CA LEU A 4 -2.77 -14.83 -9.42
C LEU A 4 -2.75 -13.33 -9.13
N TYR A 5 -2.73 -12.97 -7.85
CA TYR A 5 -2.65 -11.59 -7.42
C TYR A 5 -1.34 -10.92 -7.89
N ASN A 6 -0.22 -11.62 -7.79
CA ASN A 6 1.07 -11.13 -8.27
C ASN A 6 1.11 -11.01 -9.80
N LYS A 7 0.47 -11.94 -10.54
CA LYS A 7 0.32 -11.85 -11.99
C LYS A 7 -0.49 -10.61 -12.40
N LEU A 8 -1.59 -10.32 -11.71
CA LEU A 8 -2.38 -9.12 -11.97
C LEU A 8 -1.56 -7.84 -11.74
N ILE A 9 -0.76 -7.80 -10.67
CA ILE A 9 0.14 -6.68 -10.40
C ILE A 9 1.22 -6.53 -11.47
N SER A 10 1.85 -7.63 -11.90
CA SER A 10 2.89 -7.59 -12.94
C SER A 10 2.35 -7.15 -14.30
N GLU A 11 1.08 -7.47 -14.60
CA GLU A 11 0.36 -6.98 -15.77
C GLU A 11 -0.08 -5.51 -15.64
N GLY A 12 0.13 -4.90 -14.47
CA GLY A 12 -0.18 -3.50 -14.18
C GLY A 12 -1.61 -3.27 -13.70
N THR A 13 -2.28 -4.31 -13.20
CA THR A 13 -3.66 -4.28 -12.68
C THR A 13 -3.66 -4.50 -11.17
N LEU A 14 -3.97 -3.44 -10.43
CA LEU A 14 -4.07 -3.47 -8.97
C LEU A 14 -5.52 -3.73 -8.57
N VAL A 15 -5.76 -4.86 -7.90
CA VAL A 15 -7.07 -5.22 -7.36
C VAL A 15 -7.11 -4.96 -5.86
N PHE A 16 -8.15 -4.29 -5.40
CA PHE A 16 -8.31 -3.87 -4.01
C PHE A 16 -9.78 -3.87 -3.59
N ILE A 17 -10.02 -3.88 -2.29
CA ILE A 17 -11.36 -3.77 -1.71
C ILE A 17 -11.59 -2.31 -1.31
N GLU A 18 -12.69 -1.73 -1.77
CA GLU A 18 -13.16 -0.42 -1.32
C GLU A 18 -14.65 -0.52 -1.00
N ASN A 19 -15.06 -0.15 0.22
CA ASN A 19 -16.44 -0.24 0.70
C ASN A 19 -17.08 -1.65 0.51
N GLY A 20 -16.30 -2.71 0.73
CA GLY A 20 -16.76 -4.10 0.60
C GLY A 20 -16.95 -4.58 -0.85
N LYS A 21 -16.55 -3.79 -1.85
CA LYS A 21 -16.61 -4.17 -3.27
C LYS A 21 -15.20 -4.33 -3.84
N LEU A 22 -15.04 -5.34 -4.69
CA LEU A 22 -13.81 -5.57 -5.44
C LEU A 22 -13.69 -4.48 -6.52
N LYS A 23 -12.63 -3.67 -6.44
CA LYS A 23 -12.27 -2.67 -7.46
C LYS A 23 -10.95 -3.05 -8.10
N ALA A 24 -10.81 -2.71 -9.38
CA ALA A 24 -9.58 -2.90 -10.14
C ALA A 24 -9.15 -1.55 -10.70
N LYS A 25 -7.88 -1.20 -10.50
CA LYS A 25 -7.22 -0.05 -11.08
C LYS A 25 -6.11 -0.56 -12.00
N SER A 26 -6.20 -0.25 -13.29
CA SER A 26 -5.10 -0.53 -14.21
C SER A 26 -4.26 0.71 -14.44
N SER A 27 -2.96 0.50 -14.59
CA SER A 27 -1.99 1.49 -15.05
C SER A 27 -2.11 1.75 -16.56
N LYS A 28 -2.66 0.80 -17.31
CA LYS A 28 -2.94 0.95 -18.74
C LYS A 28 -4.28 1.65 -18.93
N ALA A 29 -4.41 2.38 -20.05
CA ALA A 29 -5.65 3.06 -20.41
C ALA A 29 -6.84 2.07 -20.58
N ARG A 30 -6.56 0.78 -20.81
CA ARG A 30 -7.56 -0.28 -20.94
C ARG A 30 -7.08 -1.55 -20.23
N LEU A 31 -7.94 -2.16 -19.41
CA LEU A 31 -7.76 -3.55 -19.01
C LEU A 31 -8.02 -4.44 -20.22
N ASP A 32 -7.18 -5.47 -20.37
CA ASP A 32 -7.43 -6.50 -21.36
C ASP A 32 -8.66 -7.34 -21.00
N GLN A 33 -9.39 -7.82 -22.01
CA GLN A 33 -10.62 -8.57 -21.80
C GLN A 33 -10.36 -9.89 -21.08
N GLU A 34 -9.22 -10.54 -21.33
CA GLU A 34 -8.82 -11.74 -20.61
C GLU A 34 -8.66 -11.46 -19.12
N THR A 35 -7.95 -10.38 -18.76
CA THR A 35 -7.78 -9.96 -17.36
C THR A 35 -9.12 -9.67 -16.68
N VAL A 36 -10.07 -9.04 -17.38
CA VAL A 36 -11.42 -8.77 -16.84
C VAL A 36 -12.19 -10.06 -16.57
N GLN A 37 -12.17 -11.01 -17.51
CA GLN A 37 -12.81 -12.31 -17.31
C GLN A 37 -12.17 -13.08 -16.16
N LEU A 38 -10.85 -13.02 -16.07
CA LEU A 38 -10.09 -13.72 -15.05
C LEU A 38 -10.39 -13.18 -13.65
N ILE A 39 -10.56 -11.86 -13.50
CA ILE A 39 -11.02 -11.22 -12.25
C ILE A 39 -12.47 -11.62 -11.93
N LYS A 40 -13.36 -11.67 -12.93
CA LYS A 40 -14.76 -12.05 -12.73
C LYS A 40 -14.92 -13.51 -12.28
N ASN A 41 -14.17 -14.42 -12.89
CA ASN A 41 -14.23 -15.85 -12.59
C ASN A 41 -13.66 -16.18 -11.20
N ASN A 42 -12.74 -15.35 -10.69
CA ASN A 42 -12.10 -15.55 -9.38
C ASN A 42 -12.55 -14.50 -8.34
N LYS A 43 -13.70 -13.84 -8.56
CA LYS A 43 -14.11 -12.67 -7.78
C LYS A 43 -14.24 -12.98 -6.28
N ASP A 44 -14.91 -14.07 -5.93
CA ASP A 44 -15.16 -14.43 -4.52
C ASP A 44 -13.86 -14.82 -3.81
N ALA A 45 -13.01 -15.61 -4.49
CA ALA A 45 -11.68 -15.98 -3.98
C ALA A 45 -10.75 -14.76 -3.82
N LEU A 46 -10.83 -13.77 -4.72
CA LEU A 46 -10.08 -12.52 -4.61
C LEU A 46 -10.57 -11.65 -3.45
N LEU A 47 -11.89 -11.60 -3.22
CA LEU A 47 -12.47 -10.89 -2.08
C LEU A 47 -12.00 -11.50 -0.75
N GLU A 48 -12.10 -12.82 -0.60
CA GLU A 48 -11.66 -13.51 0.62
C GLU A 48 -10.17 -13.32 0.88
N PHE A 49 -9.33 -13.51 -0.15
CA PHE A 49 -7.89 -13.31 -0.06
C PHE A 49 -7.51 -11.88 0.34
N LEU A 50 -8.16 -10.87 -0.25
CA LEU A 50 -7.90 -9.46 0.06
C LEU A 50 -8.40 -9.07 1.46
N GLN A 51 -9.50 -9.65 1.94
CA GLN A 51 -9.99 -9.44 3.31
C GLN A 51 -9.00 -10.01 4.33
N GLN A 52 -8.51 -11.23 4.13
CA GLN A 52 -7.50 -11.84 4.99
C GLN A 52 -6.21 -11.01 5.01
N LYS A 53 -5.71 -10.62 3.83
CA LYS A 53 -4.51 -9.77 3.71
C LYS A 53 -4.67 -8.39 4.34
N SER A 54 -5.85 -7.78 4.29
CA SER A 54 -6.12 -6.49 4.92
C SER A 54 -6.13 -6.55 6.45
N THR A 55 -6.55 -7.69 7.00
CA THR A 55 -6.58 -7.91 8.45
C THR A 55 -5.16 -8.03 9.01
N GLU A 56 -4.26 -8.70 8.28
CA GLU A 56 -2.85 -8.86 8.65
C GLU A 56 -2.04 -7.56 8.50
N ALA A 57 -2.42 -6.71 7.53
CA ALA A 57 -1.73 -5.47 7.21
C ALA A 57 -2.44 -4.23 7.76
N SER A 58 -2.80 -4.24 9.05
CA SER A 58 -3.17 -3.01 9.78
C SER A 58 -1.94 -2.10 9.93
N VAL A 59 -1.46 -1.58 8.81
CA VAL A 59 -0.43 -0.56 8.75
C VAL A 59 -1.10 0.72 9.22
N ASN A 60 -0.70 1.19 10.40
CA ASN A 60 -1.15 2.48 10.92
C ASN A 60 -0.93 3.54 9.84
N LYS A 61 -2.02 4.22 9.45
CA LYS A 61 -1.95 5.31 8.49
C LYS A 61 -0.97 6.36 9.02
N ILE A 62 0.01 6.75 8.21
CA ILE A 62 0.96 7.79 8.60
C ILE A 62 0.16 9.08 8.79
N SER A 63 0.07 9.54 10.02
CA SER A 63 -0.63 10.79 10.35
C SER A 63 0.11 11.97 9.70
N LYS A 64 -0.67 12.86 9.08
CA LYS A 64 -0.13 14.12 8.58
C LYS A 64 0.36 14.92 9.79
N ARG A 65 1.59 15.45 9.71
CA ARG A 65 2.13 16.36 10.72
C ARG A 65 1.26 17.62 10.79
N ASP A 66 0.87 18.03 11.99
CA ASP A 66 0.11 19.27 12.21
C ASP A 66 0.98 20.47 11.85
N SER A 67 0.50 21.37 10.99
CA SER A 67 1.24 22.57 10.59
C SER A 67 1.43 23.56 11.74
N LYS A 68 0.62 23.49 12.81
CA LYS A 68 0.85 24.28 14.04
C LYS A 68 1.99 23.74 14.90
N SER A 69 2.56 22.58 14.56
CA SER A 69 3.74 22.00 15.20
C SER A 69 5.07 22.45 14.55
N GLU A 70 5.07 23.64 13.92
CA GLU A 70 6.28 24.26 13.37
C GLU A 70 7.30 24.65 14.47
N GLU A 71 6.86 24.90 15.70
CA GLU A 71 7.77 25.26 16.81
C GLU A 71 8.57 24.07 17.38
N LEU A 72 8.26 22.84 17.00
CA LEU A 72 9.05 21.68 17.39
C LEU A 72 9.79 21.13 16.17
N LEU A 73 10.84 21.82 15.73
CA LEU A 73 11.94 21.14 15.03
C LEU A 73 12.24 19.88 15.84
N SER A 74 11.94 18.71 15.27
CA SER A 74 11.99 17.46 16.01
C SER A 74 13.43 17.27 16.48
N ALA A 75 13.63 17.15 17.79
CA ALA A 75 14.97 17.05 18.36
C ALA A 75 15.74 15.94 17.65
N CYS A 76 17.02 16.19 17.35
CA CYS A 76 17.89 15.17 16.78
C CYS A 76 17.82 13.90 17.64
N SER A 77 17.69 12.77 16.97
CA SER A 77 17.79 11.48 17.62
C SER A 77 19.15 11.34 18.31
N PHE A 78 19.24 10.43 19.28
CA PHE A 78 20.49 10.20 20.00
C PHE A 78 21.67 9.91 19.05
N ALA A 79 21.42 9.09 18.02
CA ALA A 79 22.43 8.77 17.01
C ALA A 79 22.83 10.00 16.18
N GLN A 80 21.88 10.84 15.78
CA GLN A 80 22.14 12.08 15.04
C GLN A 80 22.98 13.05 15.87
N ARG A 81 22.68 13.21 17.17
CA ARG A 81 23.47 14.05 18.08
C ARG A 81 24.90 13.53 18.24
N ARG A 82 25.08 12.21 18.36
CA ARG A 82 26.42 11.60 18.49
C ARG A 82 27.25 11.79 17.22
N LEU A 83 26.65 11.61 16.04
CA LEU A 83 27.33 11.85 14.76
C LEU A 83 27.73 13.31 14.60
N TRP A 84 26.80 14.24 14.88
CA TRP A 84 27.11 15.67 14.84
C TRP A 84 28.23 16.04 15.81
N PHE A 85 28.23 15.48 17.03
CA PHE A 85 29.30 15.73 18.00
C PHE A 85 30.67 15.22 17.52
N ILE A 86 30.75 14.04 16.91
CA ILE A 86 32.00 13.49 16.38
C ILE A 86 32.55 14.35 15.24
N ASP A 87 31.69 14.89 14.38
CA ASP A 87 32.07 15.76 13.27
C ASP A 87 32.68 17.11 13.73
N GLN A 88 32.36 17.54 14.95
CA GLN A 88 32.85 18.81 15.51
C GLN A 88 34.15 18.67 16.34
N LEU A 89 34.73 17.47 16.43
CA LEU A 89 36.03 17.21 17.05
C LEU A 89 37.16 17.35 16.03
#